data_AF-A0A4P5T5N7-F1
#
_entry.id   AF-A0A4P5T5N7-F1
#
_cell.length_a   1.000
_cell.length_b   1.000
_cell.length_c   1.000
_cell.angle_alpha   90.00
_cell.angle_beta   90.00
_cell.angle_gamma   90.00
#
_symmetry.space_group_name_H-M   'P 1'
#
loop_
_entity.id
_entity.type
_entity.pdbx_description
1 polymer ?
#
loop_
_entity_poly.entity_id
_entity_poly.type
_entity_poly.pdbx_seq_one_letter_code
_entity_poly.pdbx_strand_id
1 'polypeptide(L)'
;MRNIAFLLLIFLSYFSLKGQSFLSGRTYYSDKEYIEYFAGNMPLILTVPHGGLLVPSTIPNRNCAECVTVMDTNTQELGRLIADEIKKITGGNCFPHLIINRLRRTKLDANRDLFEAALDNPDAVNAWYAFHKFIDSAKMMVANQFQRGLLIDLHGHGHAIQRLELGYLLSASNLRSGNNFLNSQVAIENSSIRHLASNNKNEYRHAELLNGQESLGGFFETERYTAVPGPADIAPRSGEDYFSGGYNTERHGSVDSGKIDAIQIECNFKGVRDSEIALQFFAEATANALVKFLKTHYFGKDGFSCPTSITSNFEKNTELSFSVFPNPACESVTLNLPSPGTLRMYNATGQVLNEFSFLKDGEYALPLAFIDKFVLLQFIGKDGSGASMKLIRQCY
;
A
#
# COMPACT_ATOMS: atom_id res chain seq x y z
N MET A 1 10.20 -42.40 -48.01
CA MET A 1 9.05 -42.40 -47.07
C MET A 1 9.64 -42.51 -45.67
N ARG A 2 9.46 -41.63 -44.69
CA ARG A 2 8.46 -40.58 -44.44
C ARG A 2 9.12 -39.63 -43.42
N ASN A 3 9.19 -38.34 -43.74
CA ASN A 3 9.52 -37.29 -42.78
C ASN A 3 8.41 -37.21 -41.73
N ILE A 4 8.74 -37.20 -40.43
CA ILE A 4 7.82 -36.77 -39.38
C ILE A 4 8.57 -35.78 -38.50
N ALA A 5 8.33 -34.50 -38.78
CA ALA A 5 8.69 -33.42 -37.88
C ALA A 5 7.73 -33.44 -36.68
N PHE A 6 8.27 -33.55 -35.47
CA PHE A 6 7.52 -33.30 -34.26
C PHE A 6 7.43 -31.78 -34.05
N LEU A 7 6.26 -31.20 -34.32
CA LEU A 7 5.93 -29.85 -33.87
C LEU A 7 5.60 -29.92 -32.38
N LEU A 8 6.51 -29.44 -31.52
CA LEU A 8 6.21 -29.20 -30.11
C LEU A 8 5.45 -27.87 -30.01
N LEU A 9 4.12 -27.94 -29.88
CA LEU A 9 3.28 -26.80 -29.50
C LEU A 9 3.49 -26.53 -28.01
N ILE A 10 4.33 -25.55 -27.69
CA ILE A 10 4.46 -25.00 -26.34
C ILE A 10 3.23 -24.12 -26.08
N PHE A 11 2.24 -24.66 -25.38
CA PHE A 11 1.19 -23.86 -24.76
C PHE A 11 1.79 -23.14 -23.54
N LEU A 12 2.20 -21.88 -23.72
CA LEU A 12 2.44 -20.97 -22.60
C LEU A 12 1.08 -20.59 -22.00
N SER A 13 0.67 -21.31 -20.95
CA SER A 13 -0.41 -20.87 -20.08
C SER A 13 0.09 -19.66 -19.28
N TYR A 14 -0.37 -18.47 -19.66
CA TYR A 14 -0.24 -17.28 -18.83
C TYR A 14 -1.09 -17.47 -17.57
N PHE A 15 -0.47 -17.96 -16.49
CA PHE A 15 -1.07 -17.89 -15.16
C PHE A 15 -1.07 -16.43 -14.70
N SER A 16 -2.20 -15.75 -14.87
CA SER A 16 -2.44 -14.47 -14.23
C SER A 16 -2.75 -14.75 -12.76
N LEU A 17 -1.76 -14.56 -11.88
CA LEU A 17 -1.95 -14.50 -10.42
C LEU A 17 -2.83 -13.28 -10.11
N LYS A 18 -4.15 -13.43 -10.17
CA LYS A 18 -5.05 -12.39 -9.70
C LYS A 18 -5.04 -12.42 -8.16
N GLY A 19 -4.39 -11.43 -7.57
CA GLY A 19 -4.48 -11.15 -6.14
C GLY A 19 -5.92 -10.82 -5.72
N GLN A 20 -6.14 -10.76 -4.40
CA GLN A 20 -7.42 -10.37 -3.81
C GLN A 20 -7.94 -9.06 -4.45
N SER A 21 -9.16 -9.07 -5.00
CA SER A 21 -9.77 -7.89 -5.57
C SER A 21 -10.35 -7.01 -4.45
N PHE A 22 -9.72 -5.86 -4.21
CA PHE A 22 -10.29 -4.81 -3.36
C PHE A 22 -11.17 -3.88 -4.18
N LEU A 23 -12.41 -3.69 -3.74
CA LEU A 23 -13.35 -2.79 -4.38
C LEU A 23 -13.13 -1.38 -3.85
N SER A 24 -12.87 -0.45 -4.77
CA SER A 24 -12.69 0.95 -4.46
C SER A 24 -13.87 1.53 -3.68
N GLY A 25 -13.59 2.25 -2.60
CA GLY A 25 -14.56 2.88 -1.72
C GLY A 25 -14.99 1.99 -0.55
N ARG A 26 -14.33 0.84 -0.36
CA ARG A 26 -14.55 -0.06 0.78
C ARG A 26 -13.34 -0.11 1.70
N THR A 27 -13.62 -0.33 2.98
CA THR A 27 -12.61 -0.58 4.01
C THR A 27 -12.45 -2.08 4.25
N TYR A 28 -11.20 -2.51 4.38
CA TYR A 28 -10.79 -3.87 4.66
C TYR A 28 -9.89 -3.87 5.88
N TYR A 29 -9.89 -4.96 6.61
CA TYR A 29 -9.10 -5.13 7.82
C TYR A 29 -8.27 -6.39 7.74
N SER A 30 -7.08 -6.37 8.34
CA SER A 30 -6.33 -7.59 8.63
C SER A 30 -7.02 -8.41 9.71
N ASP A 31 -6.47 -9.60 10.01
CA ASP A 31 -6.82 -10.31 11.23
C ASP A 31 -6.66 -9.38 12.46
N LYS A 32 -7.58 -9.53 13.42
CA LYS A 32 -7.71 -8.69 14.63
C LYS A 32 -7.84 -7.18 14.36
N GLU A 33 -8.10 -6.81 13.10
CA GLU A 33 -8.21 -5.45 12.61
C GLU A 33 -7.01 -4.53 12.94
N TYR A 34 -5.82 -5.11 13.10
CA TYR A 34 -4.61 -4.35 13.41
C TYR A 34 -4.16 -3.44 12.28
N ILE A 35 -4.43 -3.82 11.04
CA ILE A 35 -4.21 -3.01 9.85
C ILE A 35 -5.55 -2.71 9.20
N GLU A 36 -5.74 -1.47 8.82
CA GLU A 36 -6.87 -1.00 8.02
C GLU A 36 -6.40 -0.62 6.62
N TYR A 37 -7.21 -0.95 5.62
CA TYR A 37 -7.03 -0.52 4.25
C TYR A 37 -8.35 -0.02 3.66
N PHE A 38 -8.43 1.28 3.41
CA PHE A 38 -9.46 1.86 2.57
C PHE A 38 -8.99 1.84 1.11
N ALA A 39 -9.66 1.04 0.29
CA ALA A 39 -9.29 0.82 -1.11
C ALA A 39 -9.64 2.04 -1.96
N GLY A 40 -8.63 2.65 -2.56
CA GLY A 40 -8.68 3.82 -3.43
C GLY A 40 -9.10 3.56 -4.87
N ASN A 41 -9.26 4.63 -5.64
CA ASN A 41 -9.39 4.59 -7.10
C ASN A 41 -8.58 5.69 -7.83
N MET A 42 -7.68 6.36 -7.12
CA MET A 42 -6.83 7.43 -7.67
C MET A 42 -5.34 7.02 -7.62
N PRO A 43 -4.43 7.69 -8.36
CA PRO A 43 -3.02 7.35 -8.43
C PRO A 43 -2.20 7.81 -7.20
N LEU A 44 -2.81 7.70 -6.02
CA LEU A 44 -2.25 8.13 -4.73
C LEU A 44 -2.51 7.07 -3.67
N ILE A 45 -1.44 6.74 -2.95
CA ILE A 45 -1.43 5.81 -1.83
C ILE A 45 -0.94 6.58 -0.61
N LEU A 46 -1.71 6.56 0.47
CA LEU A 46 -1.36 7.15 1.76
C LEU A 46 -1.07 6.00 2.73
N THR A 47 0.06 6.06 3.42
CA THR A 47 0.39 5.13 4.50
C THR A 47 0.56 5.88 5.81
N VAL A 48 -0.01 5.34 6.89
CA VAL A 48 0.15 5.87 8.25
C VAL A 48 0.66 4.75 9.15
N PRO A 49 1.99 4.60 9.30
CA PRO A 49 2.56 3.47 10.02
C PRO A 49 2.57 3.66 11.55
N HIS A 50 2.53 4.90 12.05
CA HIS A 50 2.83 5.22 13.47
C HIS A 50 1.74 5.97 14.23
N GLY A 51 0.56 6.18 13.65
CA GLY A 51 -0.56 6.89 14.29
C GLY A 51 -1.49 6.00 15.13
N GLY A 52 -1.30 4.69 15.14
CA GLY A 52 -2.20 3.74 15.79
C GLY A 52 -2.24 3.83 17.32
N LEU A 53 -3.40 3.50 17.90
CA LEU A 53 -3.66 3.56 19.35
C LEU A 53 -3.83 2.18 20.01
N LEU A 54 -3.96 1.10 19.22
CA LEU A 54 -4.22 -0.23 19.76
C LEU A 54 -2.99 -0.76 20.50
N VAL A 55 -3.23 -1.21 21.74
CA VAL A 55 -2.21 -1.79 22.64
C VAL A 55 -2.65 -3.16 23.15
N PRO A 56 -2.87 -4.16 22.25
CA PRO A 56 -3.31 -5.48 22.67
C PRO A 56 -2.31 -6.10 23.65
N SER A 57 -2.83 -6.83 24.64
CA SER A 57 -2.01 -7.52 25.65
C SER A 57 -1.24 -8.70 25.06
N THR A 58 -1.69 -9.25 23.93
CA THR A 58 -1.01 -10.37 23.22
C THR A 58 0.27 -9.96 22.50
N ILE A 59 0.46 -8.65 22.28
CA ILE A 59 1.69 -8.11 21.69
C ILE A 59 2.45 -7.36 22.80
N PRO A 60 3.61 -7.85 23.26
CA PRO A 60 4.43 -7.10 24.21
C PRO A 60 4.92 -5.80 23.56
N ASN A 61 5.30 -4.82 24.39
CA ASN A 61 6.00 -3.65 23.83
C ASN A 61 7.36 -4.10 23.29
N ARG A 62 7.72 -3.60 22.11
CA ARG A 62 9.04 -3.77 21.53
C ARG A 62 10.08 -3.20 22.50
N ASN A 63 11.07 -4.02 22.82
CA ASN A 63 12.15 -3.68 23.73
C ASN A 63 13.46 -4.08 23.06
N CYS A 64 14.01 -3.16 22.26
CA CYS A 64 15.29 -3.30 21.60
C CYS A 64 16.07 -1.98 21.69
N ALA A 65 17.40 -2.04 21.64
CA ALA A 65 18.24 -0.85 21.86
C ALA A 65 17.98 0.28 20.84
N GLU A 66 17.65 -0.10 19.60
CA GLU A 66 17.42 0.84 18.49
C GLU A 66 15.93 1.17 18.29
N CYS A 67 15.04 0.56 19.06
CA CYS A 67 13.60 0.71 18.91
C CYS A 67 13.15 2.13 19.27
N VAL A 68 12.73 2.90 18.26
CA VAL A 68 11.95 4.11 18.49
C VAL A 68 10.51 3.73 18.82
N THR A 69 10.00 4.22 19.94
CA THR A 69 8.68 3.83 20.48
C THR A 69 7.69 4.99 20.55
N VAL A 70 8.15 6.22 20.33
CA VAL A 70 7.30 7.41 20.33
C VAL A 70 6.34 7.34 19.14
N MET A 71 5.07 7.60 19.42
CA MET A 71 3.99 7.59 18.43
C MET A 71 3.90 8.93 17.72
N ASP A 72 3.50 8.89 16.47
CA ASP A 72 3.30 10.06 15.64
C ASP A 72 1.89 10.60 15.90
N THR A 73 1.78 11.37 16.98
CA THR A 73 0.48 11.81 17.53
C THR A 73 -0.43 12.40 16.45
N ASN A 74 -1.69 11.97 16.42
CA ASN A 74 -2.74 12.43 15.51
C ASN A 74 -2.54 12.14 14.01
N THR A 75 -1.54 11.35 13.60
CA THR A 75 -1.29 11.08 12.17
C THR A 75 -2.33 10.16 11.53
N GLN A 76 -2.96 9.24 12.27
CA GLN A 76 -4.05 8.42 11.69
C GLN A 76 -5.31 9.26 11.45
N GLU A 77 -5.61 10.22 12.33
CA GLU A 77 -6.69 11.17 12.18
C GLU A 77 -6.40 12.09 10.99
N LEU A 78 -5.16 12.61 10.89
CA LEU A 78 -4.72 13.40 9.75
C LEU A 78 -4.85 12.64 8.43
N GLY A 79 -4.40 11.38 8.36
CA GLY A 79 -4.49 10.57 7.14
C GLY A 79 -5.93 10.37 6.65
N ARG A 80 -6.89 10.22 7.59
CA ARG A 80 -8.33 10.15 7.26
C ARG A 80 -8.85 11.48 6.75
N LEU A 81 -8.53 12.58 7.44
CA LEU A 81 -8.95 13.92 7.03
C LEU A 81 -8.39 14.28 5.64
N ILE A 82 -7.14 13.92 5.33
CA ILE A 82 -6.56 14.12 3.99
C ILE A 82 -7.37 13.34 2.94
N ALA A 83 -7.71 12.07 3.22
CA ALA A 83 -8.49 11.26 2.29
C ALA A 83 -9.89 11.85 2.05
N ASP A 84 -10.54 12.37 3.10
CA ASP A 84 -11.86 13.03 3.01
C ASP A 84 -11.79 14.35 2.25
N GLU A 85 -10.78 15.19 2.51
CA GLU A 85 -10.57 16.45 1.79
C GLU A 85 -10.25 16.21 0.31
N ILE A 86 -9.44 15.20 -0.02
CA ILE A 86 -9.19 14.80 -1.42
C ILE A 86 -10.51 14.39 -2.09
N LYS A 87 -11.33 13.58 -1.41
CA LYS A 87 -12.64 13.18 -1.93
C LYS A 87 -13.52 14.41 -2.18
N LYS A 88 -13.55 15.37 -1.26
CA LYS A 88 -14.31 16.62 -1.38
C LYS A 88 -13.85 17.47 -2.57
N ILE A 89 -12.56 17.78 -2.68
CA ILE A 89 -12.04 18.66 -3.75
C ILE A 89 -12.05 18.02 -5.14
N THR A 90 -12.22 16.70 -5.22
CA THR A 90 -12.36 15.95 -6.47
C THR A 90 -13.82 15.66 -6.85
N GLY A 91 -14.78 16.28 -6.16
CA GLY A 91 -16.21 16.14 -6.47
C GLY A 91 -16.82 14.80 -6.03
N GLY A 92 -16.22 14.13 -5.06
CA GLY A 92 -16.75 12.92 -4.42
C GLY A 92 -16.35 11.59 -5.05
N ASN A 93 -15.70 11.61 -6.22
CA ASN A 93 -15.47 10.42 -7.05
C ASN A 93 -14.04 9.88 -7.02
N CYS A 94 -13.05 10.68 -6.60
CA CYS A 94 -11.69 10.20 -6.40
C CYS A 94 -11.43 10.05 -4.92
N PHE A 95 -10.78 8.95 -4.54
CA PHE A 95 -10.34 8.78 -3.17
C PHE A 95 -9.02 7.98 -3.14
N PRO A 96 -8.04 8.41 -2.31
CA PRO A 96 -6.74 7.76 -2.23
C PRO A 96 -6.88 6.36 -1.65
N HIS A 97 -5.92 5.50 -1.97
CA HIS A 97 -5.70 4.31 -1.16
C HIS A 97 -5.17 4.76 0.20
N LEU A 98 -5.73 4.30 1.31
CA LEU A 98 -5.28 4.67 2.65
C LEU A 98 -5.04 3.40 3.47
N ILE A 99 -3.80 3.18 3.88
CA ILE A 99 -3.38 2.04 4.70
C ILE A 99 -2.89 2.55 6.05
N ILE A 100 -3.53 2.09 7.14
CA ILE A 100 -3.23 2.54 8.50
C ILE A 100 -2.81 1.35 9.34
N ASN A 101 -1.66 1.47 10.01
CA ASN A 101 -1.33 0.61 11.13
C ASN A 101 -2.05 1.13 12.37
N ARG A 102 -3.03 0.37 12.87
CA ARG A 102 -3.82 0.74 14.06
C ARG A 102 -3.12 0.34 15.36
N LEU A 103 -2.08 -0.49 15.31
CA LEU A 103 -1.23 -0.78 16.47
C LEU A 103 -0.38 0.44 16.83
N ARG A 104 -0.23 0.68 18.13
CA ARG A 104 0.71 1.68 18.64
C ARG A 104 2.13 1.30 18.21
N ARG A 105 2.99 2.28 17.90
CA ARG A 105 4.39 2.05 17.48
C ARG A 105 5.22 1.21 18.47
N THR A 106 4.86 1.27 19.76
CA THR A 106 5.42 0.38 20.80
C THR A 106 5.13 -1.09 20.54
N LYS A 107 4.07 -1.44 19.81
CA LYS A 107 3.66 -2.83 19.50
C LYS A 107 4.17 -3.30 18.15
N LEU A 108 4.11 -2.42 17.15
CA LEU A 108 4.59 -2.67 15.79
C LEU A 108 5.06 -1.35 15.18
N ASP A 109 6.29 -1.32 14.68
CA ASP A 109 6.76 -0.24 13.81
C ASP A 109 6.67 -0.70 12.36
N ALA A 110 5.58 -0.33 11.69
CA ALA A 110 5.35 -0.69 10.29
C ALA A 110 6.21 0.10 9.29
N ASN A 111 7.21 0.88 9.76
CA ASN A 111 8.21 1.57 8.95
C ASN A 111 9.63 1.06 9.27
N ARG A 112 9.74 -0.25 9.54
CA ARG A 112 10.96 -1.02 9.74
C ARG A 112 10.89 -2.36 9.03
N ASP A 113 12.04 -2.98 8.79
CA ASP A 113 12.08 -4.37 8.36
C ASP A 113 11.44 -5.28 9.41
N LEU A 114 11.01 -6.47 8.99
CA LEU A 114 10.18 -7.37 9.80
C LEU A 114 10.78 -7.67 11.18
N PHE A 115 12.10 -7.87 11.26
CA PHE A 115 12.74 -8.31 12.49
C PHE A 115 12.68 -7.22 13.55
N GLU A 116 13.10 -5.99 13.21
CA GLU A 116 13.00 -4.84 14.13
C GLU A 116 11.54 -4.41 14.37
N ALA A 117 10.69 -4.53 13.34
CA ALA A 117 9.30 -4.12 13.39
C ALA A 117 8.46 -4.93 14.37
N ALA A 118 8.65 -6.25 14.42
CA ALA A 118 7.74 -7.16 15.10
C ALA A 118 8.37 -7.95 16.27
N LEU A 119 9.72 -7.99 16.36
CA LEU A 119 10.48 -8.76 17.35
C LEU A 119 9.94 -10.20 17.53
N ASP A 120 9.69 -10.88 16.41
CA ASP A 120 9.19 -12.27 16.30
C ASP A 120 7.83 -12.56 16.97
N ASN A 121 7.10 -11.54 17.43
CA ASN A 121 5.75 -11.76 17.94
C ASN A 121 4.79 -12.14 16.79
N PRO A 122 4.11 -13.31 16.82
CA PRO A 122 3.32 -13.79 15.68
C PRO A 122 2.20 -12.84 15.23
N ASP A 123 1.53 -12.19 16.18
CA ASP A 123 0.47 -11.22 15.89
C ASP A 123 1.04 -9.95 15.22
N ALA A 124 2.17 -9.44 15.71
CA ALA A 124 2.85 -8.30 15.11
C ALA A 124 3.42 -8.62 13.72
N VAL A 125 3.97 -9.82 13.54
CA VAL A 125 4.46 -10.32 12.23
C VAL A 125 3.31 -10.38 11.23
N ASN A 126 2.14 -10.92 11.62
CA ASN A 126 0.96 -10.97 10.76
C ASN A 126 0.46 -9.57 10.39
N ALA A 127 0.43 -8.64 11.34
CA ALA A 127 0.06 -7.25 11.09
C ALA A 127 1.07 -6.57 10.14
N TRP A 128 2.37 -6.77 10.33
CA TRP A 128 3.39 -6.25 9.41
C TRP A 128 3.17 -6.76 7.98
N TYR A 129 2.96 -8.07 7.81
CA TYR A 129 2.67 -8.64 6.49
C TYR A 129 1.40 -8.06 5.88
N ALA A 130 0.33 -7.87 6.67
CA ALA A 130 -0.90 -7.29 6.18
C ALA A 130 -0.71 -5.84 5.70
N PHE A 131 0.02 -5.02 6.48
CA PHE A 131 0.34 -3.63 6.13
C PHE A 131 1.03 -3.54 4.77
N HIS A 132 2.12 -4.27 4.59
CA HIS A 132 2.85 -4.23 3.33
C HIS A 132 2.09 -4.87 2.17
N LYS A 133 1.31 -5.95 2.40
CA LYS A 133 0.47 -6.56 1.34
C LYS A 133 -0.65 -5.64 0.86
N PHE A 134 -1.26 -4.84 1.74
CA PHE A 134 -2.24 -3.84 1.33
C PHE A 134 -1.60 -2.74 0.50
N ILE A 135 -0.40 -2.29 0.84
CA ILE A 135 0.36 -1.35 0.01
C ILE A 135 0.67 -1.95 -1.36
N ASP A 136 1.18 -3.18 -1.41
CA ASP A 136 1.47 -3.88 -2.68
C ASP A 136 0.20 -4.02 -3.54
N SER A 137 -0.95 -4.29 -2.92
CA SER A 137 -2.24 -4.38 -3.61
C SER A 137 -2.69 -3.03 -4.18
N ALA A 138 -2.55 -1.95 -3.40
CA ALA A 138 -2.81 -0.60 -3.87
C ALA A 138 -1.88 -0.22 -5.03
N LYS A 139 -0.57 -0.52 -4.94
CA LYS A 139 0.41 -0.30 -6.02
C LYS A 139 0.02 -1.03 -7.30
N MET A 140 -0.44 -2.29 -7.20
CA MET A 140 -0.92 -3.04 -8.37
C MET A 140 -2.14 -2.38 -9.01
N MET A 141 -3.11 -1.92 -8.21
CA MET A 141 -4.30 -1.22 -8.71
C MET A 141 -3.93 0.06 -9.44
N VAL A 142 -3.08 0.89 -8.81
CA VAL A 142 -2.58 2.12 -9.41
C VAL A 142 -1.79 1.85 -10.70
N ALA A 143 -0.91 0.86 -10.69
CA ALA A 143 -0.12 0.49 -11.87
C ALA A 143 -0.99 -0.01 -13.02
N ASN A 144 -2.01 -0.83 -12.74
CA ASN A 144 -2.93 -1.35 -13.76
C ASN A 144 -3.79 -0.26 -14.39
N GLN A 145 -4.19 0.73 -13.61
CA GLN A 145 -5.14 1.74 -14.04
C GLN A 145 -4.49 3.01 -14.60
N PHE A 146 -3.40 3.46 -13.98
CA PHE A 146 -2.74 4.72 -14.30
C PHE A 146 -1.32 4.54 -14.83
N GLN A 147 -0.71 3.37 -14.63
CA GLN A 147 0.68 3.04 -15.00
C GLN A 147 1.75 3.92 -14.32
N ARG A 148 1.35 4.76 -13.37
CA ARG A 148 2.21 5.63 -12.55
C ARG A 148 1.42 6.09 -11.33
N GLY A 149 2.11 6.42 -10.25
CA GLY A 149 1.47 7.01 -9.08
C GLY A 149 2.46 7.36 -7.99
N LEU A 150 1.90 7.88 -6.90
CA LEU A 150 2.66 8.39 -5.77
C LEU A 150 2.20 7.71 -4.48
N LEU A 151 3.16 7.29 -3.66
CA LEU A 151 2.95 6.92 -2.27
C LEU A 151 3.41 8.07 -1.37
N ILE A 152 2.58 8.44 -0.41
CA ILE A 152 2.93 9.34 0.68
C ILE A 152 2.96 8.53 1.97
N ASP A 153 4.14 8.46 2.57
CA ASP A 153 4.32 7.87 3.90
C ASP A 153 4.23 8.99 4.94
N LEU A 154 3.13 9.02 5.68
CA LEU A 154 2.77 10.14 6.55
C LEU A 154 3.24 9.88 7.99
N HIS A 155 4.11 10.76 8.48
CA HIS A 155 4.74 10.69 9.80
C HIS A 155 4.60 12.01 10.54
N GLY A 156 5.05 12.02 11.78
CA GLY A 156 5.15 13.23 12.59
C GLY A 156 6.44 13.28 13.37
N HIS A 157 7.12 14.42 13.33
CA HIS A 157 8.35 14.64 14.08
C HIS A 157 8.17 15.62 15.25
N GLY A 158 9.10 15.55 16.19
CA GLY A 158 9.19 16.42 17.38
C GLY A 158 10.38 17.39 17.36
N HIS A 159 10.99 17.63 16.19
CA HIS A 159 12.18 18.48 16.10
C HIS A 159 11.90 19.94 16.50
N ALA A 160 12.95 20.65 16.92
CA ALA A 160 12.82 22.04 17.38
C ALA A 160 12.32 22.99 16.28
N ILE A 161 12.73 22.77 15.03
CA ILE A 161 12.32 23.56 13.87
C ILE A 161 10.96 23.06 13.39
N GLN A 162 9.97 23.93 13.39
CA GLN A 162 8.60 23.61 12.97
C GLN A 162 8.45 23.93 11.47
N ARG A 163 8.64 22.90 10.65
CA ARG A 163 8.44 22.86 9.20
C ARG A 163 8.15 21.43 8.79
N LEU A 164 7.54 21.20 7.64
CA LEU A 164 7.45 19.86 7.05
C LEU A 164 8.84 19.40 6.60
N GLU A 165 9.19 18.13 6.84
CA GLU A 165 10.38 17.52 6.25
C GLU A 165 9.92 16.50 5.20
N LEU A 166 10.32 16.71 3.95
CA LEU A 166 9.92 15.90 2.80
C LEU A 166 11.06 14.96 2.44
N GLY A 167 10.93 13.69 2.83
CA GLY A 167 11.95 12.66 2.62
C GLY A 167 11.89 12.03 1.23
N TYR A 168 12.99 12.13 0.49
CA TYR A 168 13.16 11.58 -0.87
C TYR A 168 14.27 10.50 -0.99
N LEU A 169 14.71 9.95 0.15
CA LEU A 169 15.93 9.15 0.34
C LEU A 169 17.24 9.89 0.07
N LEU A 170 17.17 11.21 -0.04
CA LEU A 170 18.33 12.09 -0.16
C LEU A 170 18.63 12.70 1.20
N SER A 171 19.86 12.52 1.68
CA SER A 171 20.29 13.09 2.96
C SER A 171 20.37 14.63 2.91
N ALA A 172 20.41 15.26 4.08
CA ALA A 172 20.60 16.71 4.17
C ALA A 172 21.90 17.19 3.49
N SER A 173 22.98 16.39 3.50
CA SER A 173 24.22 16.72 2.78
C SER A 173 24.06 16.60 1.26
N ASN A 174 23.27 15.64 0.77
CA ASN A 174 22.91 15.56 -0.64
C ASN A 174 22.16 16.83 -1.08
N LEU A 175 21.15 17.27 -0.33
CA LEU A 175 20.39 18.48 -0.62
C LEU A 175 21.27 19.73 -0.62
N ARG A 176 22.17 19.86 0.36
CA ARG A 176 23.15 20.97 0.42
C ARG A 176 24.17 20.96 -0.72
N SER A 177 24.35 19.84 -1.43
CA SER A 177 25.29 19.79 -2.58
C SER A 177 24.78 20.57 -3.80
N GLY A 178 23.53 21.02 -3.78
CA GLY A 178 22.97 21.94 -4.75
C GLY A 178 22.49 21.29 -6.06
N ASN A 179 21.84 22.10 -6.90
CA ASN A 179 21.06 21.61 -8.05
C ASN A 179 21.91 20.89 -9.12
N ASN A 180 23.21 21.19 -9.22
CA ASN A 180 24.09 20.45 -10.14
C ASN A 180 24.25 18.99 -9.69
N PHE A 181 24.47 18.75 -8.40
CA PHE A 181 24.51 17.40 -7.85
C PHE A 181 23.14 16.73 -7.91
N LEU A 182 22.08 17.43 -7.51
CA LEU A 182 20.71 16.86 -7.50
C LEU A 182 20.25 16.44 -8.89
N ASN A 183 20.69 17.13 -9.96
CA ASN A 183 20.38 16.74 -11.34
C ASN A 183 21.34 15.68 -11.91
N SER A 184 22.29 15.16 -11.12
CA SER A 184 23.18 14.09 -11.55
C SER A 184 22.49 12.73 -11.51
N GLN A 185 22.97 11.80 -12.34
CA GLN A 185 22.49 10.42 -12.34
C GLN A 185 22.59 9.77 -10.95
N VAL A 186 23.68 10.04 -10.21
CA VAL A 186 23.91 9.51 -8.87
C VAL A 186 22.82 9.96 -7.89
N ALA A 187 22.40 11.22 -7.93
CA ALA A 187 21.33 11.70 -7.06
C ALA A 187 19.96 11.15 -7.47
N ILE A 188 19.71 11.03 -8.78
CA ILE A 188 18.45 10.48 -9.31
C ILE A 188 18.31 8.99 -8.96
N GLU A 189 19.38 8.21 -9.08
CA GLU A 189 19.38 6.77 -8.76
C GLU A 189 19.18 6.46 -7.28
N ASN A 190 19.54 7.38 -6.39
CA ASN A 190 19.32 7.26 -4.95
C ASN A 190 18.03 7.92 -4.46
N SER A 191 17.16 8.39 -5.36
CA SER A 191 15.91 9.05 -4.97
C SER A 191 14.71 8.12 -5.03
N SER A 192 13.81 8.22 -4.06
CA SER A 192 12.51 7.52 -4.07
C SER A 192 11.51 8.04 -5.12
N ILE A 193 11.83 9.15 -5.80
CA ILE A 193 11.09 9.71 -6.94
C ILE A 193 11.85 9.56 -8.26
N ARG A 194 12.76 8.59 -8.35
CA ARG A 194 13.58 8.29 -9.54
C ARG A 194 12.76 8.16 -10.82
N HIS A 195 11.65 7.42 -10.75
CA HIS A 195 10.77 7.23 -11.92
C HIS A 195 10.12 8.54 -12.34
N LEU A 196 9.62 9.36 -11.41
CA LEU A 196 9.11 10.70 -11.71
C LEU A 196 10.16 11.61 -12.33
N ALA A 197 11.37 11.66 -11.75
CA ALA A 197 12.47 12.48 -12.27
C ALA A 197 12.81 12.15 -13.74
N SER A 198 12.59 10.89 -14.14
CA SER A 198 12.86 10.43 -15.50
C SER A 198 11.66 10.50 -16.45
N ASN A 199 10.42 10.64 -15.94
CA ASN A 199 9.18 10.43 -16.73
C ASN A 199 8.04 11.43 -16.42
N ASN A 200 8.34 12.54 -15.75
CA ASN A 200 7.34 13.57 -15.46
C ASN A 200 6.87 14.26 -16.76
N LYS A 201 5.63 14.76 -16.74
CA LYS A 201 4.94 15.24 -17.95
C LYS A 201 5.42 16.57 -18.51
N ASN A 202 6.13 17.35 -17.70
CA ASN A 202 6.54 18.72 -18.03
C ASN A 202 8.06 18.87 -18.11
N GLU A 203 8.81 17.77 -18.17
CA GLU A 203 10.27 17.74 -18.31
C GLU A 203 11.04 18.50 -17.20
N TYR A 204 10.46 18.61 -16.00
CA TYR A 204 11.16 19.15 -14.84
C TYR A 204 12.40 18.32 -14.53
N ARG A 205 13.50 19.02 -14.23
CA ARG A 205 14.72 18.37 -13.74
C ARG A 205 14.52 17.92 -12.29
N HIS A 206 15.29 16.92 -11.86
CA HIS A 206 15.16 16.34 -10.52
C HIS A 206 15.22 17.40 -9.41
N ALA A 207 16.13 18.36 -9.47
CA ALA A 207 16.21 19.43 -8.48
C ALA A 207 14.92 20.28 -8.41
N GLU A 208 14.27 20.55 -9.54
CA GLU A 208 13.03 21.33 -9.59
C GLU A 208 11.85 20.58 -8.97
N LEU A 209 11.85 19.24 -9.04
CA LEU A 209 10.86 18.39 -8.35
C LEU A 209 11.07 18.35 -6.83
N LEU A 210 12.27 18.66 -6.33
CA LEU A 210 12.62 18.69 -4.91
C LEU A 210 12.41 20.08 -4.31
N ASN A 211 12.95 21.13 -4.93
CA ASN A 211 13.03 22.48 -4.36
C ASN A 211 12.55 23.60 -5.30
N GLY A 212 11.95 23.27 -6.44
CA GLY A 212 11.36 24.27 -7.33
C GLY A 212 10.04 24.82 -6.82
N GLN A 213 9.53 25.88 -7.48
CA GLN A 213 8.22 26.46 -7.14
C GLN A 213 7.05 25.50 -7.37
N GLU A 214 7.21 24.57 -8.31
CA GLU A 214 6.23 23.51 -8.58
C GLU A 214 6.58 22.21 -7.84
N SER A 215 7.55 22.20 -6.91
CA SER A 215 7.80 21.03 -6.06
C SER A 215 6.67 20.82 -5.05
N LEU A 216 6.65 19.67 -4.38
CA LEU A 216 5.71 19.44 -3.31
C LEU A 216 5.88 20.47 -2.18
N GLY A 217 7.12 20.82 -1.82
CA GLY A 217 7.42 21.87 -0.86
C GLY A 217 6.92 23.24 -1.32
N GLY A 218 7.09 23.58 -2.61
CA GLY A 218 6.53 24.82 -3.18
C GLY A 218 5.00 24.87 -3.10
N PHE A 219 4.31 23.76 -3.34
CA PHE A 219 2.86 23.71 -3.16
C PHE A 219 2.43 23.84 -1.71
N PHE A 220 3.13 23.25 -0.75
CA PHE A 220 2.87 23.51 0.66
C PHE A 220 3.10 24.98 1.06
N GLU A 221 4.13 25.62 0.52
CA GLU A 221 4.37 27.05 0.77
C GLU A 221 3.20 27.91 0.25
N THR A 222 2.60 27.57 -0.90
CA THR A 222 1.39 28.26 -1.39
C THR A 222 0.18 28.08 -0.47
N GLU A 223 0.12 26.97 0.26
CA GLU A 223 -0.87 26.68 1.30
C GLU A 223 -0.44 27.19 2.70
N ARG A 224 0.65 27.97 2.77
CA ARG A 224 1.21 28.60 3.97
C ARG A 224 1.87 27.66 4.98
N TYR A 225 2.33 26.50 4.53
CA TYR A 225 3.14 25.58 5.32
C TYR A 225 4.57 25.54 4.78
N THR A 226 5.54 25.80 5.65
CA THR A 226 6.97 25.70 5.29
C THR A 226 7.38 24.25 5.16
N ALA A 227 8.24 23.95 4.18
CA ALA A 227 8.72 22.59 3.92
C ALA A 227 10.19 22.59 3.51
N VAL A 228 10.91 21.52 3.86
CA VAL A 228 12.27 21.26 3.43
C VAL A 228 12.38 19.86 2.80
N PRO A 229 12.97 19.69 1.61
CA PRO A 229 13.32 20.75 0.66
C PRO A 229 12.07 21.47 0.11
N GLY A 230 12.22 22.76 -0.14
CA GLY A 230 11.24 23.65 -0.76
C GLY A 230 11.93 24.87 -1.41
N PRO A 231 11.21 25.71 -2.16
CA PRO A 231 11.81 26.87 -2.81
C PRO A 231 12.34 27.93 -1.83
N ALA A 232 11.70 28.13 -0.66
CA ALA A 232 12.22 29.03 0.37
C ALA A 232 13.26 28.37 1.30
N ASP A 233 13.18 27.05 1.48
CA ASP A 233 14.07 26.25 2.33
C ASP A 233 14.61 25.03 1.57
N ILE A 234 15.66 25.27 0.77
CA ILE A 234 16.15 24.29 -0.22
C ILE A 234 16.81 23.06 0.38
N ALA A 235 17.34 23.15 1.61
CA ALA A 235 18.05 22.08 2.29
C ALA A 235 18.20 22.38 3.79
N PRO A 236 18.15 21.36 4.67
CA PRO A 236 18.44 21.55 6.08
C PRO A 236 19.87 22.04 6.27
N ARG A 237 20.09 23.02 7.15
CA ARG A 237 21.44 23.51 7.45
C ARG A 237 22.26 22.44 8.16
N SER A 238 23.58 22.64 8.20
CA SER A 238 24.45 21.71 8.93
C SER A 238 24.07 21.68 10.41
N GLY A 239 23.80 20.49 10.94
CA GLY A 239 23.37 20.28 12.33
C GLY A 239 21.87 20.44 12.57
N GLU A 240 21.07 20.78 11.55
CA GLU A 240 19.61 20.70 11.66
C GLU A 240 19.15 19.27 11.44
N ASP A 241 18.18 18.85 12.26
CA ASP A 241 17.51 17.57 12.08
C ASP A 241 16.73 17.55 10.75
N TYR A 242 16.65 16.35 10.17
CA TYR A 242 15.91 16.07 8.95
C TYR A 242 15.77 14.57 8.75
N PHE A 243 14.54 14.07 8.60
CA PHE A 243 14.32 12.70 8.15
C PHE A 243 14.24 12.64 6.63
N SER A 244 15.19 11.93 6.02
CA SER A 244 15.27 11.78 4.56
C SER A 244 14.30 10.75 3.98
N GLY A 245 13.51 10.05 4.80
CA GLY A 245 12.71 8.90 4.41
C GLY A 245 13.18 7.61 5.08
N GLY A 246 12.23 6.71 5.36
CA GLY A 246 12.46 5.43 6.02
C GLY A 246 12.16 4.21 5.15
N TYR A 247 12.01 3.05 5.81
CA TYR A 247 11.86 1.74 5.19
C TYR A 247 10.72 1.66 4.17
N ASN A 248 9.56 2.26 4.44
CA ASN A 248 8.42 2.28 3.53
C ASN A 248 8.73 3.09 2.27
N THR A 249 9.42 4.21 2.42
CA THR A 249 9.80 5.07 1.29
C THR A 249 10.78 4.35 0.38
N GLU A 250 11.77 3.66 0.96
CA GLU A 250 12.73 2.81 0.24
C GLU A 250 12.04 1.63 -0.44
N ARG A 251 11.35 0.79 0.34
CA ARG A 251 10.72 -0.44 -0.14
C ARG A 251 9.66 -0.20 -1.20
N HIS A 252 8.86 0.85 -1.03
CA HIS A 252 7.67 1.04 -1.85
C HIS A 252 7.80 2.10 -2.94
N GLY A 253 8.82 2.97 -2.85
CA GLY A 253 9.15 3.96 -3.86
C GLY A 253 9.87 3.38 -5.07
N SER A 254 10.32 4.28 -5.95
CA SER A 254 10.87 3.92 -7.26
C SER A 254 12.41 3.83 -7.30
N VAL A 255 13.08 3.96 -6.14
CA VAL A 255 14.55 4.04 -6.04
C VAL A 255 15.22 2.85 -6.73
N ASP A 256 14.79 1.62 -6.40
CA ASP A 256 15.32 0.41 -7.01
C ASP A 256 14.70 0.14 -8.38
N SER A 257 13.37 0.26 -8.48
CA SER A 257 12.60 0.01 -9.71
C SER A 257 11.12 0.40 -9.57
N GLY A 258 10.35 0.24 -10.65
CA GLY A 258 8.89 0.39 -10.61
C GLY A 258 8.42 1.78 -11.06
N LYS A 259 7.09 1.95 -11.03
CA LYS A 259 6.40 3.16 -11.51
C LYS A 259 5.64 3.91 -10.42
N ILE A 260 5.81 3.47 -9.17
CA ILE A 260 5.24 4.13 -8.01
C ILE A 260 6.39 4.79 -7.28
N ASP A 261 6.37 6.12 -7.25
CA ASP A 261 7.32 6.90 -6.48
C ASP A 261 6.85 7.01 -5.03
N ALA A 262 7.74 7.34 -4.09
CA ALA A 262 7.38 7.55 -2.70
C ALA A 262 8.00 8.82 -2.12
N ILE A 263 7.26 9.50 -1.24
CA ILE A 263 7.74 10.64 -0.46
C ILE A 263 7.31 10.43 0.99
N GLN A 264 8.24 10.57 1.94
CA GLN A 264 7.89 10.65 3.36
C GLN A 264 7.54 12.09 3.69
N ILE A 265 6.42 12.34 4.37
CA ILE A 265 6.10 13.66 4.92
C ILE A 265 6.17 13.56 6.43
N GLU A 266 7.16 14.21 7.02
CA GLU A 266 7.24 14.43 8.45
C GLU A 266 6.50 15.71 8.82
N CYS A 267 5.37 15.55 9.48
CA CYS A 267 4.57 16.67 9.92
C CYS A 267 5.06 17.18 11.28
N ASN A 268 5.49 18.44 11.36
CA ASN A 268 5.78 19.07 12.65
C ASN A 268 4.53 19.06 13.55
N PHE A 269 4.70 19.30 14.86
CA PHE A 269 3.57 19.22 15.78
C PHE A 269 2.75 20.52 15.80
N LYS A 270 3.41 21.66 16.05
CA LYS A 270 2.75 22.95 16.26
C LYS A 270 2.12 23.48 14.98
N GLY A 271 0.84 23.86 15.04
CA GLY A 271 0.09 24.41 13.92
C GLY A 271 -0.25 23.39 12.82
N VAL A 272 -0.01 22.09 13.06
CA VAL A 272 -0.22 21.02 12.07
C VAL A 272 -0.97 19.84 12.68
N ARG A 273 -0.48 19.32 13.83
CA ARG A 273 -1.05 18.13 14.50
C ARG A 273 -1.46 18.38 15.96
N ASP A 274 -1.35 19.61 16.45
CA ASP A 274 -1.52 19.98 17.86
C ASP A 274 -2.97 20.23 18.30
N SER A 275 -3.91 20.29 17.35
CA SER A 275 -5.34 20.46 17.62
C SER A 275 -6.20 19.93 16.47
N GLU A 276 -7.47 19.63 16.73
CA GLU A 276 -8.44 19.21 15.71
C GLU A 276 -8.57 20.26 14.58
N ILE A 277 -8.53 21.55 14.95
CA ILE A 277 -8.60 22.66 13.99
C ILE A 277 -7.35 22.68 13.09
N ALA A 278 -6.16 22.55 13.68
CA ALA A 278 -4.92 22.49 12.91
C ALA A 278 -4.88 21.28 11.97
N LEU A 279 -5.32 20.11 12.44
CA LEU A 279 -5.43 18.90 11.63
C LEU A 279 -6.33 19.12 10.41
N GLN A 280 -7.50 19.75 10.59
CA GLN A 280 -8.44 20.02 9.51
C GLN A 280 -7.87 20.99 8.46
N PHE A 281 -7.28 22.11 8.88
CA PHE A 281 -6.67 23.06 7.95
C PHE A 281 -5.46 22.47 7.23
N PHE A 282 -4.64 21.68 7.93
CA PHE A 282 -3.49 21.04 7.31
C PHE A 282 -3.90 19.91 6.36
N ALA A 283 -4.96 19.17 6.67
CA ALA A 283 -5.52 18.16 5.78
C ALA A 283 -6.01 18.76 4.46
N GLU A 284 -6.71 19.90 4.52
CA GLU A 284 -7.16 20.65 3.33
C GLU A 284 -5.96 21.11 2.49
N ALA A 285 -4.98 21.75 3.12
CA ALA A 285 -3.74 22.17 2.47
C ALA A 285 -2.99 20.99 1.81
N THR A 286 -2.89 19.86 2.50
CA THR A 286 -2.24 18.65 1.99
C THR A 286 -3.00 18.06 0.82
N ALA A 287 -4.33 18.00 0.89
CA ALA A 287 -5.17 17.54 -0.22
C ALA A 287 -4.96 18.40 -1.48
N ASN A 288 -4.97 19.73 -1.32
CA ASN A 288 -4.71 20.68 -2.41
C ASN A 288 -3.32 20.47 -3.01
N ALA A 289 -2.28 20.41 -2.18
CA ALA A 289 -0.89 20.24 -2.60
C ALA A 289 -0.68 18.90 -3.34
N LEU A 290 -1.20 17.79 -2.82
CA LEU A 290 -1.05 16.46 -3.43
C LEU A 290 -1.82 16.33 -4.75
N VAL A 291 -3.06 16.81 -4.81
CA VAL A 291 -3.85 16.77 -6.06
C VAL A 291 -3.19 17.65 -7.12
N LYS A 292 -2.68 18.82 -6.74
CA LYS A 292 -1.92 19.70 -7.64
C LYS A 292 -0.63 19.03 -8.11
N PHE A 293 0.13 18.41 -7.21
CA PHE A 293 1.37 17.70 -7.54
C PHE A 293 1.15 16.56 -8.54
N LEU A 294 0.11 15.74 -8.33
CA LEU A 294 -0.27 14.68 -9.27
C LEU A 294 -0.66 15.25 -10.64
N LYS A 295 -1.51 16.28 -10.67
CA LYS A 295 -1.92 16.94 -11.92
C LYS A 295 -0.72 17.53 -12.65
N THR A 296 0.15 18.27 -11.98
CA THR A 296 1.33 18.87 -12.62
C THR A 296 2.28 17.80 -13.16
N HIS A 297 2.74 16.88 -12.31
CA HIS A 297 3.93 16.09 -12.64
C HIS A 297 3.63 14.72 -13.25
N TYR A 298 2.53 14.08 -12.84
CA TYR A 298 2.19 12.74 -13.30
C TYR A 298 1.33 12.75 -14.56
N PHE A 299 0.42 13.72 -14.67
CA PHE A 299 -0.62 13.72 -15.69
C PHE A 299 -0.67 14.97 -16.58
N GLY A 300 0.02 16.05 -16.20
CA GLY A 300 0.06 17.30 -16.96
C GLY A 300 -1.33 17.90 -17.21
N LYS A 301 -1.48 18.56 -18.36
CA LYS A 301 -2.73 19.20 -18.79
C LYS A 301 -3.90 18.23 -18.96
N ASP A 302 -3.60 16.96 -19.25
CA ASP A 302 -4.62 15.92 -19.44
C ASP A 302 -5.32 15.57 -18.11
N GLY A 303 -4.64 15.78 -16.99
CA GLY A 303 -5.12 15.40 -15.67
C GLY A 303 -5.35 13.88 -15.53
N PHE A 304 -5.97 13.49 -14.42
CA PHE A 304 -6.41 12.10 -14.21
C PHE A 304 -7.91 12.09 -13.90
N SER A 305 -8.57 11.01 -14.31
CA SER A 305 -9.94 10.71 -13.92
C SER A 305 -9.94 9.45 -13.08
N CYS A 306 -10.70 9.45 -12.00
CA CYS A 306 -10.89 8.25 -11.21
C CYS A 306 -12.11 7.51 -11.80
N PRO A 307 -11.97 6.22 -12.14
CA PRO A 307 -13.11 5.42 -12.54
C PRO A 307 -14.14 5.51 -11.43
N THR A 308 -15.36 5.83 -11.82
CA THR A 308 -16.51 5.71 -10.93
C THR A 308 -16.44 4.35 -10.28
N SER A 309 -16.53 4.31 -8.94
CA SER A 309 -16.87 3.09 -8.23
C SER A 309 -18.04 2.51 -9.00
N ILE A 310 -17.84 1.34 -9.60
CA ILE A 310 -18.93 0.62 -10.24
C ILE A 310 -19.85 0.25 -9.07
N THR A 311 -20.79 1.14 -8.72
CA THR A 311 -22.13 0.70 -8.36
C THR A 311 -22.71 0.21 -9.66
N SER A 312 -22.21 -0.92 -10.14
CA SER A 312 -23.04 -1.74 -10.97
C SER A 312 -24.30 -1.91 -10.14
N ASN A 313 -25.41 -1.47 -10.71
CA ASN A 313 -26.53 -2.38 -10.74
C ASN A 313 -25.97 -3.70 -11.30
N PHE A 314 -25.35 -4.49 -10.43
CA PHE A 314 -25.18 -5.90 -10.68
C PHE A 314 -26.62 -6.36 -10.78
N GLU A 315 -27.11 -6.51 -12.01
CA GLU A 315 -27.74 -7.79 -12.29
C GLU A 315 -26.84 -8.83 -11.63
N LYS A 316 -27.43 -9.48 -10.65
CA LYS A 316 -26.83 -10.26 -9.59
C LYS A 316 -26.11 -11.47 -10.18
N ASN A 317 -25.01 -11.25 -10.90
CA ASN A 317 -24.03 -12.27 -11.19
C ASN A 317 -23.13 -12.32 -9.97
N THR A 318 -23.63 -13.05 -8.98
CA THR A 318 -22.87 -13.59 -7.86
C THR A 318 -21.62 -14.28 -8.39
N GLU A 319 -20.50 -13.56 -8.45
CA GLU A 319 -19.19 -14.22 -8.45
C GLU A 319 -19.11 -15.01 -7.15
N LEU A 320 -19.14 -16.32 -7.31
CA LEU A 320 -19.38 -17.24 -6.23
C LEU A 320 -18.06 -17.49 -5.49
N SER A 321 -17.90 -16.92 -4.30
CA SER A 321 -16.71 -17.10 -3.47
C SER A 321 -17.01 -18.02 -2.27
N PHE A 322 -16.17 -19.02 -2.06
CA PHE A 322 -16.22 -19.91 -0.89
C PHE A 322 -14.93 -19.74 -0.09
N SER A 323 -14.97 -19.99 1.22
CA SER A 323 -13.80 -19.90 2.09
C SER A 323 -13.39 -21.24 2.66
N VAL A 324 -12.10 -21.37 3.00
CA VAL A 324 -11.50 -22.55 3.62
C VAL A 324 -10.68 -22.09 4.81
N PHE A 325 -11.00 -22.58 6.00
CA PHE A 325 -10.31 -22.21 7.23
C PHE A 325 -10.18 -23.38 8.21
N PRO A 326 -9.04 -23.59 8.88
CA PRO A 326 -7.77 -22.87 8.68
C PRO A 326 -7.10 -23.24 7.35
N ASN A 327 -6.27 -22.36 6.81
CA ASN A 327 -5.43 -22.66 5.64
C ASN A 327 -4.17 -21.78 5.69
N PRO A 328 -2.98 -22.33 5.99
CA PRO A 328 -2.64 -23.76 6.02
C PRO A 328 -3.26 -24.55 7.17
N ALA A 329 -3.39 -25.86 7.01
CA ALA A 329 -3.96 -26.79 8.01
C ALA A 329 -3.34 -28.19 7.94
N CYS A 330 -3.42 -28.99 9.01
CA CYS A 330 -2.84 -30.34 9.06
C CYS A 330 -3.89 -31.46 8.88
N GLU A 331 -4.96 -31.47 9.68
CA GLU A 331 -5.88 -32.61 9.76
C GLU A 331 -7.21 -32.37 9.04
N SER A 332 -7.79 -31.18 9.16
CA SER A 332 -9.06 -30.84 8.53
C SER A 332 -9.18 -29.33 8.32
N VAL A 333 -10.10 -28.94 7.44
CA VAL A 333 -10.51 -27.55 7.20
C VAL A 333 -12.02 -27.44 7.20
N THR A 334 -12.52 -26.26 7.53
CA THR A 334 -13.92 -25.87 7.37
C THR A 334 -14.08 -25.16 6.03
N LEU A 335 -14.93 -25.70 5.18
CA LEU A 335 -15.40 -25.08 3.95
C LEU A 335 -16.65 -24.28 4.27
N ASN A 336 -16.70 -23.00 3.92
CA ASN A 336 -17.95 -22.24 3.93
C ASN A 336 -18.41 -22.02 2.49
N LEU A 337 -19.44 -22.74 2.08
CA LEU A 337 -19.96 -22.74 0.71
C LEU A 337 -21.15 -21.80 0.59
N PRO A 338 -21.14 -20.88 -0.39
CA PRO A 338 -22.19 -19.88 -0.55
C PRO A 338 -23.45 -20.41 -1.26
N SER A 339 -23.41 -21.61 -1.83
CA SER A 339 -24.52 -22.23 -2.57
C SER A 339 -24.33 -23.75 -2.69
N PRO A 340 -25.37 -24.51 -3.10
CA PRO A 340 -25.23 -25.89 -3.57
C PRO A 340 -24.34 -25.96 -4.83
N GLY A 341 -23.50 -26.98 -4.92
CA GLY A 341 -22.59 -27.15 -6.05
C GLY A 341 -21.60 -28.29 -5.87
N THR A 342 -20.55 -28.31 -6.69
CA THR A 342 -19.54 -29.36 -6.72
C THR A 342 -18.16 -28.78 -6.41
N LEU A 343 -17.45 -29.37 -5.44
CA LEU A 343 -16.05 -29.06 -5.14
C LEU A 343 -15.15 -30.15 -5.71
N ARG A 344 -14.18 -29.78 -6.53
CA ARG A 344 -13.12 -30.65 -7.04
C ARG A 344 -11.79 -30.30 -6.38
N MET A 345 -11.02 -31.32 -6.05
CA MET A 345 -9.67 -31.20 -5.50
C MET A 345 -8.67 -31.72 -6.52
N TYR A 346 -7.61 -30.96 -6.77
CA TYR A 346 -6.57 -31.31 -7.73
C TYR A 346 -5.19 -31.33 -7.06
N ASN A 347 -4.34 -32.26 -7.48
CA ASN A 347 -2.92 -32.24 -7.12
C ASN A 347 -2.14 -31.19 -7.95
N ALA A 348 -0.84 -31.06 -7.66
CA ALA A 348 0.03 -30.09 -8.34
C ALA A 348 0.22 -30.35 -9.85
N THR A 349 -0.09 -31.56 -10.35
CA THR A 349 -0.02 -31.89 -11.78
C THR A 349 -1.37 -31.70 -12.50
N GLY A 350 -2.42 -31.26 -11.78
CA GLY A 350 -3.75 -31.01 -12.32
C GLY A 350 -4.64 -32.25 -12.40
N GLN A 351 -4.24 -33.38 -11.79
CA GLN A 351 -5.09 -34.55 -11.68
C GLN A 351 -6.13 -34.35 -10.57
N VAL A 352 -7.39 -34.73 -10.84
CA VAL A 352 -8.46 -34.72 -9.83
C VAL A 352 -8.16 -35.80 -8.80
N LEU A 353 -7.99 -35.39 -7.54
CA LEU A 353 -7.86 -36.27 -6.40
C LEU A 353 -9.24 -36.72 -5.90
N ASN A 354 -10.14 -35.76 -5.66
CA ASN A 354 -11.49 -35.99 -5.13
C ASN A 354 -12.52 -35.02 -5.74
N GLU A 355 -13.79 -35.41 -5.71
CA GLU A 355 -14.94 -34.58 -6.05
C GLU A 355 -16.05 -34.74 -4.98
N PHE A 356 -16.64 -33.64 -4.54
CA PHE A 356 -17.68 -33.60 -3.52
C PHE A 356 -18.88 -32.81 -4.05
N SER A 357 -20.10 -33.31 -3.86
CA SER A 357 -21.33 -32.62 -4.25
C SER A 357 -22.13 -32.19 -3.02
N PHE A 358 -22.48 -30.91 -2.97
CA PHE A 358 -23.19 -30.27 -1.86
C PHE A 358 -24.59 -29.87 -2.31
N LEU A 359 -25.59 -30.29 -1.53
CA LEU A 359 -27.01 -30.04 -1.83
C LEU A 359 -27.52 -28.72 -1.23
N LYS A 360 -26.74 -28.11 -0.33
CA LYS A 360 -27.05 -26.85 0.38
C LYS A 360 -25.77 -26.02 0.51
N ASP A 361 -25.97 -24.73 0.74
CA ASP A 361 -24.95 -23.82 1.27
C ASP A 361 -24.68 -24.11 2.76
N GLY A 362 -23.57 -23.57 3.27
CA GLY A 362 -23.20 -23.66 4.68
C GLY A 362 -21.81 -24.20 4.93
N GLU A 363 -21.55 -24.54 6.20
CA GLU A 363 -20.24 -24.99 6.67
C GLU A 363 -20.09 -26.51 6.63
N TYR A 364 -18.97 -26.98 6.07
CA TYR A 364 -18.65 -28.39 5.92
C TYR A 364 -17.21 -28.67 6.37
N ALA A 365 -17.01 -29.67 7.20
CA ALA A 365 -15.67 -30.14 7.52
C ALA A 365 -15.11 -31.02 6.39
N LEU A 366 -13.92 -30.67 5.89
CA LEU A 366 -13.17 -31.43 4.89
C LEU A 366 -11.88 -31.96 5.52
N PRO A 367 -11.74 -33.29 5.70
CA PRO A 367 -10.49 -33.88 6.19
C PRO A 367 -9.36 -33.81 5.14
N LEU A 368 -8.14 -33.51 5.57
CA LEU A 368 -6.95 -33.39 4.72
C LEU A 368 -6.24 -34.74 4.58
N ALA A 369 -6.88 -35.67 3.87
CA ALA A 369 -6.37 -37.02 3.65
C ALA A 369 -5.42 -37.16 2.43
N PHE A 370 -4.73 -36.09 2.03
CA PHE A 370 -3.80 -36.07 0.90
C PHE A 370 -2.36 -35.83 1.34
N ILE A 371 -1.39 -36.38 0.59
CA ILE A 371 0.04 -36.33 0.94
C ILE A 371 0.71 -35.06 0.40
N ASP A 372 0.14 -34.44 -0.63
CA ASP A 372 0.69 -33.24 -1.28
C ASP A 372 0.81 -32.06 -0.31
N LYS A 373 1.89 -31.27 -0.47
CA LYS A 373 2.09 -30.01 0.30
C LYS A 373 0.96 -29.00 0.08
N PHE A 374 0.28 -29.09 -1.06
CA PHE A 374 -0.93 -28.32 -1.34
C PHE A 374 -1.78 -29.03 -2.38
N VAL A 375 -3.06 -28.69 -2.39
CA VAL A 375 -4.02 -29.04 -3.44
C VAL A 375 -4.73 -27.79 -3.93
N LEU A 376 -5.24 -27.83 -5.16
CA LEU A 376 -6.15 -26.80 -5.66
C LEU A 376 -7.58 -27.26 -5.44
N LEU A 377 -8.39 -26.43 -4.82
CA LEU A 377 -9.83 -26.59 -4.73
C LEU A 377 -10.50 -25.76 -5.82
N GLN A 378 -11.47 -26.33 -6.53
CA GLN A 378 -12.36 -25.62 -7.44
C GLN A 378 -13.79 -25.93 -7.04
N PHE A 379 -14.56 -24.91 -6.70
CA PHE A 379 -16.00 -25.02 -6.48
C PHE A 379 -16.75 -24.52 -7.70
N ILE A 380 -17.79 -25.24 -8.10
CA ILE A 380 -18.70 -24.89 -9.19
C ILE A 380 -20.13 -24.94 -8.64
N GLY A 381 -20.79 -23.79 -8.55
CA GLY A 381 -22.19 -23.68 -8.17
C GLY A 381 -23.11 -24.31 -9.20
N LYS A 382 -24.32 -24.72 -8.80
CA LYS A 382 -25.33 -25.26 -9.74
C LYS A 382 -25.75 -24.28 -10.84
N ASP A 383 -25.55 -22.99 -10.62
CA ASP A 383 -25.78 -21.92 -11.58
C ASP A 383 -24.62 -21.76 -12.60
N GLY A 384 -23.58 -22.61 -12.52
CA GLY A 384 -22.42 -22.58 -13.40
C GLY A 384 -21.34 -21.57 -13.00
N SER A 385 -21.56 -20.80 -11.93
CA SER A 385 -20.53 -19.95 -11.35
C SER A 385 -19.43 -20.79 -10.69
N GLY A 386 -18.20 -20.29 -10.60
CA GLY A 386 -17.14 -21.05 -9.96
C GLY A 386 -16.01 -20.20 -9.41
N ALA A 387 -15.34 -20.75 -8.40
CA ALA A 387 -14.14 -20.18 -7.79
C ALA A 387 -13.12 -21.27 -7.50
N SER A 388 -11.85 -20.86 -7.38
CA SER A 388 -10.76 -21.78 -7.04
C SER A 388 -9.88 -21.19 -5.96
N MET A 389 -9.30 -22.04 -5.12
CA MET A 389 -8.31 -21.63 -4.14
C MET A 389 -7.30 -22.72 -3.83
N LYS A 390 -6.12 -22.31 -3.35
CA LYS A 390 -5.05 -23.23 -2.94
C LYS A 390 -5.21 -23.58 -1.47
N LEU A 391 -5.26 -24.87 -1.15
CA LEU A 391 -5.28 -25.40 0.20
C LEU A 391 -3.91 -25.99 0.52
N ILE A 392 -3.26 -25.45 1.54
CA ILE A 392 -1.90 -25.81 1.95
C ILE A 392 -1.98 -26.77 3.13
N ARG A 393 -1.31 -27.92 2.99
CA ARG A 393 -1.16 -28.88 4.09
C ARG A 393 0.13 -28.59 4.85
N GLN A 394 0.00 -28.27 6.14
CA GLN A 394 1.12 -28.00 7.03
C GLN A 394 0.90 -28.73 8.36
N CYS A 395 1.66 -29.81 8.56
CA CYS A 395 1.72 -30.56 9.80
C CYS A 395 3.07 -30.29 10.45
N TYR A 396 3.05 -29.87 11.72
CA TYR A 396 4.25 -29.65 12.53
C TYR A 396 4.82 -30.96 13.04
#